data_AF-A0A6P4FHJ1-F1
#
_entry.id   AF-A0A6P4FHJ1-F1
#
_cell.length_a   1.000
_cell.length_b   1.000
_cell.length_c   1.000
_cell.angle_alpha   90.00
_cell.angle_beta   90.00
_cell.angle_gamma   90.00
#
_symmetry.space_group_name_H-M   'P 1'
#
loop_
_entity.id
_entity.type
_entity.pdbx_description
1 polymer ?
#
loop_
_entity_poly.entity_id
_entity_poly.type
_entity_poly.pdbx_seq_one_letter_code
_entity_poly.pdbx_strand_id
1 'polypeptide(L)'
;MNILKPTKLKCIVFNQLRHTWTFLLFFCDLLVKFYEKALPSEHQEQLINHNNNNNNDLIMEQDMPDEEPQQQDQADIGARLQAIQGAGEPMDAASDLDDEEEEDDDDVDVDVDYGDTDSESEFEEMFSDETVSSSDELEESKERSPYAFQPLRLVKCQYKDKHNFGGFPLARSGHRIIASNSHLYSLGGYNPRSAVSASRNGRCLLFQELWSFNFATRTWKLELNADNASNMPVELASNALTIHNNVLISHGGTGYPFGESCSNDCYVYRTASAGATPGVERLKVQGDLPTAQYGPGIVIHKHFLYTIGGTTGFDYTCDVYRLDFRTGIWENVYISRPEMRDDPEGRYRHEVVYDGKHIFVLGGGTSHSVYDLQRIPAYNLESNCWDYFDTYPDRRSADMEDGDRGYPKPRKCFSCVQHQSSNGDIEAFITGGLQGDFSTYFSDIWKLNLRSKKWFRIETATLPRPLYFHSAAHSDNGCMYVFGGIEYNVKEMRRRNVLYKMWMTVPKLSEMCWDAITYYNDNLNLYDRKTLLGAGIPKRFAERLPPQRRRRLDINQPDPSMIISLYSNPKRARSTTQ
;
A
#
# COMPACT_ATOMS: atom_id res chain seq x y z
N MET A 1 17.32 -11.77 32.43
CA MET A 1 16.01 -11.74 31.74
C MET A 1 16.24 -11.96 30.25
N ASN A 2 15.63 -12.97 29.64
CA ASN A 2 15.76 -13.20 28.19
C ASN A 2 14.73 -12.34 27.46
N ILE A 3 15.22 -11.28 26.79
CA ILE A 3 14.41 -10.29 26.06
C ILE A 3 13.75 -10.92 24.83
N LEU A 4 14.53 -11.73 24.10
CA LEU A 4 14.01 -12.67 23.12
C LEU A 4 13.48 -13.89 23.89
N LYS A 5 12.23 -14.31 23.64
CA LYS A 5 11.64 -15.54 24.21
C LYS A 5 12.17 -16.77 23.44
N PRO A 6 13.25 -17.46 23.87
CA PRO A 6 13.95 -18.40 22.98
C PRO A 6 13.12 -19.68 22.79
N THR A 7 12.36 -20.05 23.82
CA THR A 7 11.39 -21.15 23.86
C THR A 7 10.20 -20.97 22.90
N LYS A 8 10.03 -19.80 22.27
CA LYS A 8 9.07 -19.58 21.16
C LYS A 8 9.73 -19.49 19.78
N LEU A 9 11.05 -19.31 19.69
CA LEU A 9 11.82 -19.37 18.44
C LEU A 9 12.15 -20.81 18.02
N LYS A 10 11.25 -21.77 18.30
CA LYS A 10 11.52 -23.22 18.18
C LYS A 10 11.66 -23.74 16.75
N CYS A 11 11.08 -23.07 15.75
CA CYS A 11 11.25 -23.41 14.34
C CYS A 11 10.96 -22.21 13.44
N ILE A 12 11.63 -22.15 12.29
CA ILE A 12 11.15 -21.45 11.09
C ILE A 12 10.85 -22.54 10.07
N VAL A 13 9.57 -22.79 9.79
CA VAL A 13 9.17 -23.89 8.91
C VAL A 13 9.30 -23.44 7.45
N PHE A 14 10.07 -24.19 6.65
CA PHE A 14 10.24 -23.99 5.20
C PHE A 14 9.66 -25.19 4.44
N ASN A 15 8.49 -25.02 3.80
CA ASN A 15 7.82 -26.15 3.15
C ASN A 15 8.47 -26.61 1.84
N GLN A 16 9.21 -25.75 1.12
CA GLN A 16 9.92 -26.12 -0.11
C GLN A 16 11.24 -25.33 -0.32
N LEU A 17 12.39 -26.01 -0.14
CA LEU A 17 13.70 -25.57 -0.64
C LEU A 17 14.52 -26.80 -1.07
N ARG A 18 14.48 -27.18 -2.36
CA ARG A 18 14.94 -28.52 -2.80
C ARG A 18 16.46 -28.80 -2.70
N HIS A 19 17.31 -27.83 -2.37
CA HIS A 19 18.78 -27.99 -2.48
C HIS A 19 19.63 -27.49 -1.29
N THR A 20 19.04 -26.99 -0.18
CA THR A 20 19.81 -26.35 0.93
C THR A 20 19.88 -27.14 2.24
N TRP A 21 19.19 -28.29 2.34
CA TRP A 21 18.98 -29.05 3.59
C TRP A 21 20.26 -29.35 4.39
N THR A 22 21.34 -29.77 3.73
CA THR A 22 22.59 -30.20 4.38
C THR A 22 23.25 -29.12 5.22
N PHE A 23 23.23 -27.86 4.76
CA PHE A 23 23.79 -26.72 5.51
C PHE A 23 22.84 -26.23 6.61
N LEU A 24 21.53 -26.34 6.41
CA LEU A 24 20.54 -25.88 7.40
C LEU A 24 20.53 -26.79 8.65
N LEU A 25 20.56 -28.11 8.44
CA LEU A 25 20.65 -29.11 9.51
C LEU A 25 21.87 -28.87 10.40
N PHE A 26 23.05 -28.63 9.79
CA PHE A 26 24.28 -28.34 10.54
C PHE A 26 24.14 -27.08 11.41
N PHE A 27 23.48 -26.03 10.92
CA PHE A 27 23.27 -24.80 11.68
C PHE A 27 22.26 -24.99 12.84
N CYS A 28 21.20 -25.76 12.63
CA CYS A 28 20.24 -26.09 13.69
C CYS A 28 20.87 -26.96 14.79
N ASP A 29 21.59 -28.01 14.42
CA ASP A 29 22.33 -28.89 15.34
C ASP A 29 23.40 -28.11 16.13
N LEU A 30 24.15 -27.22 15.46
CA LEU A 30 25.11 -26.34 16.10
C LEU A 30 24.46 -25.38 17.11
N LEU A 31 23.30 -24.79 16.76
CA LEU A 31 22.55 -23.91 17.67
C LEU A 31 22.01 -24.67 18.88
N VAL A 32 21.44 -25.87 18.69
CA VAL A 32 21.00 -26.75 19.79
C VAL A 32 22.17 -27.04 20.73
N LYS A 33 23.32 -27.47 20.20
CA LYS A 33 24.53 -27.78 20.99
C LYS A 33 25.14 -26.57 21.72
N PHE A 34 24.96 -25.35 21.20
CA PHE A 34 25.32 -24.12 21.91
C PHE A 34 24.34 -23.78 23.05
N TYR A 35 23.04 -24.06 22.89
CA TYR A 35 22.04 -23.83 23.94
C TYR A 35 22.06 -24.91 25.03
N GLU A 36 22.29 -26.19 24.69
CA GLU A 36 22.42 -27.28 25.66
C GLU A 36 23.63 -27.09 26.59
N LYS A 37 24.75 -26.58 26.06
CA LYS A 37 25.95 -26.23 26.85
C LYS A 37 25.80 -24.99 27.74
N ALA A 38 24.66 -24.29 27.72
CA ALA A 38 24.44 -23.06 28.48
C ALA A 38 23.72 -23.26 29.83
N LEU A 39 23.45 -24.51 30.24
CA LEU A 39 22.84 -24.85 31.53
C LEU A 39 23.90 -25.33 32.53
N PRO A 40 23.98 -24.76 33.74
CA PRO A 40 24.71 -25.35 34.86
C PRO A 40 24.07 -26.68 35.27
N SER A 41 24.88 -27.70 35.54
CA SER A 41 24.42 -29.02 35.99
C SER A 41 24.30 -29.08 37.51
N GLU A 42 23.11 -29.40 38.03
CA GLU A 42 22.92 -29.93 39.38
C GLU A 42 22.14 -31.27 39.32
N HIS A 43 22.11 -31.99 40.45
CA HIS A 43 21.96 -33.45 40.52
C HIS A 43 20.55 -33.97 40.85
N GLN A 44 20.17 -35.08 40.18
CA GLN A 44 19.27 -36.17 40.66
C GLN A 44 17.82 -35.77 41.05
N GLU A 45 16.84 -36.66 41.26
CA GLU A 45 16.70 -38.14 41.21
C GLU A 45 15.62 -38.47 40.13
N GLN A 46 15.58 -39.55 39.35
CA GLN A 46 15.78 -41.01 39.52
C GLN A 46 14.63 -41.76 40.23
N LEU A 47 14.22 -42.91 39.64
CA LEU A 47 13.18 -43.88 40.09
C LEU A 47 11.70 -43.44 39.83
N ILE A 48 10.72 -44.29 39.50
CA ILE A 48 10.68 -45.74 39.18
C ILE A 48 9.37 -46.09 38.39
N ASN A 49 9.43 -47.01 37.40
CA ASN A 49 8.39 -47.95 36.88
C ASN A 49 6.92 -47.49 36.56
N HIS A 50 6.09 -48.16 35.75
CA HIS A 50 6.22 -49.43 34.98
C HIS A 50 5.20 -49.51 33.80
N ASN A 51 5.59 -50.25 32.76
CA ASN A 51 4.82 -51.24 31.98
C ASN A 51 3.41 -50.99 31.36
N ASN A 52 3.29 -51.50 30.13
CA ASN A 52 2.18 -52.30 29.55
C ASN A 52 0.87 -51.60 29.08
N ASN A 53 0.14 -52.14 28.08
CA ASN A 53 0.50 -52.94 26.89
C ASN A 53 -0.74 -53.10 25.98
N ASN A 54 -0.57 -53.44 24.69
CA ASN A 54 -1.57 -54.13 23.81
C ASN A 54 -2.92 -53.39 23.49
N ASN A 55 -3.72 -53.74 22.48
CA ASN A 55 -3.50 -54.27 21.11
C ASN A 55 -4.87 -54.28 20.35
N ASN A 56 -4.84 -54.22 19.00
CA ASN A 56 -5.81 -54.88 18.07
C ASN A 56 -7.31 -54.40 18.09
N ASP A 57 -8.19 -54.63 17.09
CA ASP A 57 -8.06 -55.13 15.69
C ASP A 57 -9.28 -54.76 14.78
N LEU A 58 -9.03 -54.70 13.47
CA LEU A 58 -9.80 -55.16 12.26
C LEU A 58 -11.33 -54.89 12.08
N ILE A 59 -11.79 -54.18 11.03
CA ILE A 59 -12.24 -54.57 9.63
C ILE A 59 -13.77 -54.90 9.45
N MET A 60 -14.33 -54.47 8.29
CA MET A 60 -15.63 -54.75 7.58
C MET A 60 -16.65 -53.59 7.60
N GLU A 61 -17.25 -53.10 6.50
CA GLU A 61 -17.96 -53.71 5.32
C GLU A 61 -19.32 -54.36 5.67
N GLN A 62 -20.43 -54.27 4.89
CA GLN A 62 -20.82 -53.45 3.70
C GLN A 62 -22.09 -52.58 4.06
N ASP A 63 -23.02 -52.06 3.22
CA ASP A 63 -23.29 -52.02 1.75
C ASP A 63 -24.26 -50.86 1.35
N MET A 64 -24.64 -50.76 0.06
CA MET A 64 -25.69 -49.91 -0.56
C MET A 64 -26.99 -50.72 -0.87
N PRO A 65 -28.19 -50.10 -1.11
CA PRO A 65 -28.61 -49.75 -2.49
C PRO A 65 -29.62 -48.58 -2.68
N ASP A 66 -29.60 -47.97 -3.88
CA ASP A 66 -30.71 -47.46 -4.74
C ASP A 66 -31.77 -46.45 -4.17
N GLU A 67 -32.56 -45.69 -4.96
CA GLU A 67 -32.97 -45.75 -6.38
C GLU A 67 -33.28 -44.33 -6.95
N GLU A 68 -33.33 -44.16 -8.28
CA GLU A 68 -33.63 -42.89 -9.00
C GLU A 68 -34.75 -43.13 -10.05
N PRO A 69 -35.59 -42.14 -10.48
CA PRO A 69 -35.32 -41.50 -11.81
C PRO A 69 -35.97 -40.10 -12.11
N GLN A 70 -35.31 -39.30 -12.98
CA GLN A 70 -35.83 -38.60 -14.22
C GLN A 70 -37.10 -37.67 -14.19
N GLN A 71 -37.37 -36.69 -15.07
CA GLN A 71 -36.76 -36.15 -16.32
C GLN A 71 -37.35 -34.75 -16.73
N GLN A 72 -36.55 -33.87 -17.38
CA GLN A 72 -36.91 -32.87 -18.46
C GLN A 72 -38.00 -31.77 -18.21
N ASP A 73 -38.17 -30.68 -19.00
CA ASP A 73 -37.58 -30.21 -20.29
C ASP A 73 -37.71 -28.65 -20.50
N GLN A 74 -36.84 -28.04 -21.34
CA GLN A 74 -37.02 -26.82 -22.21
C GLN A 74 -37.51 -25.44 -21.62
N ALA A 75 -37.47 -24.27 -22.30
CA ALA A 75 -36.50 -23.62 -23.23
C ALA A 75 -36.90 -22.13 -23.57
N ASP A 76 -35.95 -21.37 -24.17
CA ASP A 76 -36.12 -20.29 -25.18
C ASP A 76 -36.32 -18.76 -24.86
N ILE A 77 -35.29 -17.98 -25.27
CA ILE A 77 -35.23 -16.68 -26.01
C ILE A 77 -36.20 -15.48 -25.72
N GLY A 78 -35.61 -14.28 -25.60
CA GLY A 78 -36.27 -12.99 -25.92
C GLY A 78 -35.44 -11.72 -25.66
N ALA A 79 -35.23 -10.84 -26.65
CA ALA A 79 -34.42 -9.61 -26.51
C ALA A 79 -34.98 -8.41 -27.30
N ARG A 80 -34.67 -7.16 -26.89
CA ARG A 80 -34.83 -5.95 -27.72
C ARG A 80 -34.04 -4.73 -27.24
N LEU A 81 -33.75 -3.80 -28.17
CA LEU A 81 -33.09 -2.51 -27.95
C LEU A 81 -34.11 -1.36 -27.99
N GLN A 82 -33.76 -0.21 -27.41
CA GLN A 82 -33.68 1.05 -28.16
C GLN A 82 -32.81 2.11 -27.45
N ALA A 83 -32.50 3.22 -28.12
CA ALA A 83 -31.56 4.24 -27.67
C ALA A 83 -32.02 5.66 -28.08
N ILE A 84 -31.53 6.68 -27.37
CA ILE A 84 -31.63 8.12 -27.70
C ILE A 84 -30.29 8.79 -27.37
N GLN A 85 -29.99 9.92 -28.04
CA GLN A 85 -28.72 10.65 -27.91
C GLN A 85 -28.88 11.93 -27.09
N GLY A 86 -27.83 12.32 -26.36
CA GLY A 86 -27.67 13.63 -25.73
C GLY A 86 -26.18 13.93 -25.51
N ALA A 87 -25.79 15.21 -25.62
CA ALA A 87 -24.45 15.68 -25.25
C ALA A 87 -24.53 16.40 -23.89
N GLY A 88 -23.46 16.53 -23.11
CA GLY A 88 -22.11 16.02 -23.34
C GLY A 88 -21.07 16.83 -22.56
N GLU A 89 -20.68 16.34 -21.39
CA GLU A 89 -19.72 16.97 -20.46
C GLU A 89 -18.65 15.93 -20.02
N PRO A 90 -17.49 16.34 -19.48
CA PRO A 90 -16.33 15.45 -19.35
C PRO A 90 -16.44 14.51 -18.14
N MET A 91 -16.95 13.30 -18.39
CA MET A 91 -17.00 12.20 -17.41
C MET A 91 -15.59 11.69 -17.04
N ASP A 92 -14.98 12.24 -15.98
CA ASP A 92 -13.92 11.54 -15.24
C ASP A 92 -14.59 10.71 -14.14
N ALA A 93 -14.44 9.38 -14.21
CA ALA A 93 -15.27 8.39 -13.48
C ALA A 93 -14.97 8.30 -11.97
N ALA A 94 -15.12 9.43 -11.27
CA ALA A 94 -15.01 9.64 -9.84
C ALA A 94 -16.14 10.54 -9.28
N SER A 95 -16.97 11.13 -10.14
CA SER A 95 -18.25 11.76 -9.80
C SER A 95 -19.42 10.78 -9.89
N ASP A 96 -19.58 10.13 -11.04
CA ASP A 96 -20.84 9.50 -11.51
C ASP A 96 -21.15 8.11 -10.87
N LEU A 97 -20.79 7.91 -9.59
CA LEU A 97 -20.99 6.67 -8.82
C LEU A 97 -21.26 6.88 -7.32
N ASP A 98 -21.26 8.13 -6.82
CA ASP A 98 -21.56 8.45 -5.41
C ASP A 98 -22.98 9.11 -5.27
N ASP A 99 -23.92 8.83 -6.19
CA ASP A 99 -25.37 9.13 -6.05
C ASP A 99 -26.01 8.10 -5.08
N GLU A 100 -26.09 8.43 -3.78
CA GLU A 100 -26.96 7.74 -2.83
C GLU A 100 -28.38 8.37 -2.93
N GLU A 101 -29.33 7.70 -3.58
CA GLU A 101 -30.74 8.13 -3.66
C GLU A 101 -31.39 8.09 -2.26
N GLU A 102 -31.76 9.24 -1.69
CA GLU A 102 -32.62 9.32 -0.50
C GLU A 102 -34.09 9.23 -0.93
N GLU A 103 -34.86 8.31 -0.33
CA GLU A 103 -36.31 8.22 -0.51
C GLU A 103 -37.01 9.26 0.40
N ASP A 104 -37.40 10.41 -0.17
CA ASP A 104 -38.27 11.39 0.48
C ASP A 104 -39.66 10.77 0.76
N ASP A 105 -40.06 10.70 2.02
CA ASP A 105 -41.41 10.32 2.48
C ASP A 105 -42.05 11.56 3.18
N ASP A 106 -43.16 12.07 2.64
CA ASP A 106 -43.79 13.36 2.96
C ASP A 106 -44.63 13.39 4.27
N ASP A 107 -44.87 14.63 4.77
CA ASP A 107 -45.80 15.04 5.86
C ASP A 107 -45.49 14.54 7.31
N VAL A 108 -45.63 15.31 8.40
CA VAL A 108 -46.63 16.32 8.81
C VAL A 108 -46.05 17.38 9.78
N ASP A 109 -46.49 18.64 9.70
CA ASP A 109 -46.19 19.75 10.64
C ASP A 109 -46.71 19.57 12.10
N VAL A 110 -45.87 19.84 13.12
CA VAL A 110 -46.29 20.38 14.45
C VAL A 110 -45.18 21.24 15.10
N ASP A 111 -45.49 22.48 15.50
CA ASP A 111 -44.62 23.35 16.33
C ASP A 111 -44.52 22.90 17.81
N VAL A 112 -43.30 22.78 18.38
CA VAL A 112 -43.05 23.12 19.81
C VAL A 112 -41.57 23.40 20.18
N ASP A 113 -41.33 24.64 20.62
CA ASP A 113 -40.44 25.15 21.70
C ASP A 113 -38.93 24.81 21.79
N TYR A 114 -38.18 25.70 22.46
CA TYR A 114 -36.73 25.64 22.67
C TYR A 114 -36.33 24.83 23.93
N GLY A 115 -35.26 24.02 23.83
CA GLY A 115 -34.61 23.42 24.99
C GLY A 115 -33.18 22.95 24.71
N ASP A 116 -32.18 23.58 25.34
CA ASP A 116 -30.80 23.09 25.35
C ASP A 116 -30.70 21.77 26.15
N THR A 117 -30.17 20.69 25.55
CA THR A 117 -29.19 19.82 26.24
C THR A 117 -28.41 18.92 25.27
N ASP A 118 -27.12 18.80 25.57
CA ASP A 118 -26.17 17.70 25.33
C ASP A 118 -25.94 17.13 23.90
N SER A 119 -24.64 17.15 23.57
CA SER A 119 -23.97 16.54 22.41
C SER A 119 -23.76 15.02 22.55
N GLU A 120 -23.16 14.42 21.51
CA GLU A 120 -22.63 13.04 21.42
C GLU A 120 -23.55 11.97 20.78
N SER A 121 -24.16 12.29 19.63
CA SER A 121 -24.82 11.31 18.73
C SER A 121 -24.17 11.19 17.32
N GLU A 122 -23.84 12.30 16.64
CA GLU A 122 -23.28 12.29 15.26
C GLU A 122 -21.93 11.55 15.08
N PHE A 123 -21.28 11.10 16.16
CA PHE A 123 -19.93 10.52 16.09
C PHE A 123 -19.89 8.99 15.95
N GLU A 124 -21.01 8.27 16.09
CA GLU A 124 -21.02 6.80 15.99
C GLU A 124 -21.30 6.30 14.56
N GLU A 125 -22.25 6.90 13.84
CA GLU A 125 -22.70 6.42 12.51
C GLU A 125 -21.60 6.45 11.44
N MET A 126 -20.65 7.40 11.53
CA MET A 126 -19.48 7.50 10.64
C MET A 126 -18.53 6.28 10.74
N PHE A 127 -18.72 5.38 11.71
CA PHE A 127 -17.78 4.29 12.04
C PHE A 127 -18.40 2.88 12.09
N SER A 128 -19.60 2.71 11.52
CA SER A 128 -20.30 1.43 11.34
C SER A 128 -19.66 0.49 10.28
N ASP A 129 -18.48 -0.06 10.57
CA ASP A 129 -18.06 -1.36 10.03
C ASP A 129 -18.71 -2.44 10.92
N GLU A 130 -19.75 -3.14 10.42
CA GLU A 130 -20.48 -4.17 11.17
C GLU A 130 -19.52 -5.21 11.79
N THR A 131 -19.66 -5.42 13.10
CA THR A 131 -18.94 -6.48 13.81
C THR A 131 -19.53 -7.84 13.46
N VAL A 132 -18.91 -8.52 12.50
CA VAL A 132 -19.19 -9.95 12.24
C VAL A 132 -18.96 -10.72 13.55
N SER A 133 -20.06 -11.16 14.17
CA SER A 133 -20.05 -11.80 15.47
C SER A 133 -19.22 -13.08 15.45
N SER A 134 -18.05 -13.02 16.08
CA SER A 134 -17.41 -14.20 16.64
C SER A 134 -17.98 -14.41 18.03
N SER A 135 -18.75 -15.48 18.21
CA SER A 135 -19.36 -15.85 19.50
C SER A 135 -18.33 -15.88 20.63
N ASP A 136 -18.64 -15.22 21.75
CA ASP A 136 -17.80 -15.15 22.94
C ASP A 136 -17.64 -16.52 23.63
N GLU A 137 -16.69 -17.31 23.14
CA GLU A 137 -16.11 -18.42 23.89
C GLU A 137 -14.87 -17.93 24.65
N LEU A 138 -14.97 -18.05 25.98
CA LEU A 138 -13.99 -17.72 27.03
C LEU A 138 -12.52 -17.79 26.58
N GLU A 139 -11.71 -16.78 26.96
CA GLU A 139 -10.28 -16.69 26.65
C GLU A 139 -9.42 -17.79 27.30
N GLU A 140 -9.47 -19.02 26.77
CA GLU A 140 -8.28 -19.86 26.76
C GLU A 140 -7.20 -19.16 25.91
N SER A 141 -5.96 -19.16 26.40
CA SER A 141 -4.86 -18.43 25.76
C SER A 141 -4.39 -19.12 24.47
N LYS A 142 -5.13 -18.90 23.37
CA LYS A 142 -4.84 -19.41 22.02
C LYS A 142 -3.40 -19.08 21.64
N GLU A 143 -2.52 -20.09 21.71
CA GLU A 143 -1.09 -19.88 21.49
C GLU A 143 -0.83 -19.46 20.04
N ARG A 144 -0.12 -18.34 19.83
CA ARG A 144 0.19 -17.85 18.48
C ARG A 144 0.83 -18.98 17.65
N SER A 145 0.30 -19.17 16.44
CA SER A 145 0.76 -20.19 15.51
C SER A 145 2.27 -20.06 15.22
N PRO A 146 2.98 -21.17 14.98
CA PRO A 146 4.39 -21.12 14.61
C PRO A 146 4.62 -20.27 13.37
N TYR A 147 5.63 -19.40 13.42
CA TYR A 147 6.05 -18.60 12.27
C TYR A 147 6.52 -19.50 11.12
N ALA A 148 5.77 -19.46 10.02
CA ALA A 148 6.14 -20.05 8.74
C ALA A 148 6.33 -18.93 7.71
N PHE A 149 7.49 -18.90 7.05
CA PHE A 149 7.71 -17.94 5.96
C PHE A 149 7.05 -18.45 4.68
N GLN A 150 6.25 -17.59 4.05
CA GLN A 150 5.44 -17.93 2.88
C GLN A 150 5.65 -16.85 1.80
N PRO A 151 6.50 -17.10 0.78
CA PRO A 151 6.61 -16.21 -0.37
C PRO A 151 5.37 -16.34 -1.24
N LEU A 152 5.04 -15.30 -2.00
CA LEU A 152 3.88 -15.24 -2.89
C LEU A 152 2.55 -15.62 -2.21
N ARG A 153 2.40 -15.31 -0.92
CA ARG A 153 1.13 -15.33 -0.18
C ARG A 153 0.79 -13.93 0.30
N LEU A 154 -0.41 -13.46 -0.02
CA LEU A 154 -0.95 -12.20 0.52
C LEU A 154 -1.47 -12.42 1.95
N VAL A 155 -1.12 -11.53 2.89
CA VAL A 155 -1.50 -11.59 4.30
C VAL A 155 -1.99 -10.23 4.78
N LYS A 156 -3.13 -10.20 5.47
CA LYS A 156 -3.66 -8.97 6.11
C LYS A 156 -2.79 -8.56 7.30
N CYS A 157 -2.33 -7.31 7.32
CA CYS A 157 -1.60 -6.75 8.45
C CYS A 157 -2.57 -6.37 9.58
N GLN A 158 -2.69 -7.22 10.58
CA GLN A 158 -3.41 -6.90 11.82
C GLN A 158 -2.64 -5.80 12.56
N TYR A 159 -3.20 -4.59 12.53
CA TYR A 159 -2.67 -3.41 13.21
C TYR A 159 -3.72 -2.68 14.05
N LYS A 160 -5.03 -2.76 13.72
CA LYS A 160 -6.08 -1.95 14.38
C LYS A 160 -6.08 -2.19 15.90
N ASP A 161 -5.94 -3.44 16.31
CA ASP A 161 -5.79 -3.95 17.68
C ASP A 161 -4.59 -3.40 18.48
N LYS A 162 -3.69 -2.61 17.85
CA LYS A 162 -2.59 -1.89 18.51
C LYS A 162 -2.83 -0.38 18.66
N HIS A 163 -4.01 0.10 18.28
CA HIS A 163 -4.33 1.52 18.23
C HIS A 163 -5.68 1.81 18.88
N ASN A 164 -5.71 2.92 19.63
CA ASN A 164 -6.97 3.59 19.92
C ASN A 164 -7.57 4.12 18.61
N PHE A 165 -8.87 4.42 18.68
CA PHE A 165 -9.60 5.16 17.65
C PHE A 165 -8.85 6.41 17.17
N GLY A 166 -8.90 6.71 15.87
CA GLY A 166 -8.10 7.77 15.23
C GLY A 166 -6.58 7.54 15.17
N GLY A 167 -6.06 6.43 15.72
CA GLY A 167 -4.62 6.13 15.77
C GLY A 167 -3.98 5.65 14.46
N PHE A 168 -4.74 5.59 13.36
CA PHE A 168 -4.34 5.06 12.06
C PHE A 168 -5.09 5.78 10.92
N PRO A 169 -4.60 5.74 9.66
CA PRO A 169 -5.27 6.43 8.56
C PRO A 169 -6.69 5.89 8.31
N LEU A 170 -7.64 6.82 8.15
CA LEU A 170 -9.01 6.53 7.71
C LEU A 170 -9.05 5.89 6.32
N ALA A 171 -10.16 5.22 6.01
CA ALA A 171 -10.42 4.62 4.71
C ALA A 171 -10.33 5.64 3.58
N ARG A 172 -9.67 5.29 2.47
CA ARG A 172 -9.35 6.23 1.38
C ARG A 172 -9.10 5.56 0.04
N SER A 173 -9.43 6.26 -1.03
CA SER A 173 -8.95 5.97 -2.38
C SER A 173 -8.10 7.12 -2.92
N GLY A 174 -7.43 6.91 -4.05
CA GLY A 174 -6.72 7.96 -4.80
C GLY A 174 -5.38 8.42 -4.23
N HIS A 175 -5.10 8.13 -2.95
CA HIS A 175 -3.83 8.32 -2.25
C HIS A 175 -2.64 7.60 -2.91
N ARG A 176 -1.42 7.92 -2.44
CA ARG A 176 -0.20 7.15 -2.74
C ARG A 176 0.47 6.62 -1.47
N ILE A 177 1.04 5.42 -1.57
CA ILE A 177 1.96 4.87 -0.56
C ILE A 177 3.36 4.65 -1.13
N ILE A 178 4.39 4.78 -0.29
CA ILE A 178 5.80 4.49 -0.66
C ILE A 178 6.53 3.88 0.54
N ALA A 179 7.46 2.97 0.31
CA ALA A 179 8.15 2.25 1.39
C ALA A 179 9.66 2.56 1.45
N SER A 180 10.21 2.49 2.66
CA SER A 180 11.64 2.40 2.94
C SER A 180 12.00 0.99 3.45
N ASN A 181 13.24 0.79 3.91
CA ASN A 181 13.67 -0.44 4.60
C ASN A 181 12.97 -0.75 5.94
N SER A 182 12.15 0.17 6.48
CA SER A 182 11.65 0.14 7.87
C SER A 182 10.23 0.66 8.06
N HIS A 183 9.77 1.54 7.18
CA HIS A 183 8.46 2.16 7.24
C HIS A 183 7.78 2.13 5.88
N LEU A 184 6.46 1.94 5.87
CA LEU A 184 5.59 2.34 4.78
C LEU A 184 5.05 3.74 5.09
N TYR A 185 4.95 4.61 4.10
CA TYR A 185 4.33 5.92 4.22
C TYR A 185 3.06 5.99 3.38
N SER A 186 2.05 6.72 3.84
CA SER A 186 0.77 6.95 3.13
C SER A 186 0.46 8.44 3.12
N LEU A 187 0.28 9.01 1.93
CA LEU A 187 0.05 10.44 1.69
C LEU A 187 -1.28 10.63 0.96
N GLY A 188 -2.11 11.54 1.47
CA GLY A 188 -3.28 12.03 0.75
C GLY A 188 -4.46 11.05 0.65
N GLY A 189 -5.24 11.23 -0.42
CA GLY A 189 -6.46 10.48 -0.73
C GLY A 189 -7.77 11.19 -0.38
N TYR A 190 -8.87 10.53 -0.75
CA TYR A 190 -10.25 11.01 -0.60
C TYR A 190 -11.16 9.94 0.03
N ASN A 191 -12.22 10.40 0.70
CA ASN A 191 -13.38 9.61 1.13
C ASN A 191 -14.59 10.54 1.34
N PRO A 192 -15.73 10.36 0.65
CA PRO A 192 -16.87 11.29 0.71
C PRO A 192 -17.44 11.39 2.12
N ARG A 193 -17.58 10.27 2.84
CA ARG A 193 -18.04 10.25 4.25
C ARG A 193 -17.13 11.04 5.20
N SER A 194 -15.85 11.19 4.86
CA SER A 194 -14.92 12.09 5.58
C SER A 194 -14.95 13.53 5.05
N ALA A 195 -15.22 13.73 3.76
CA ALA A 195 -15.33 15.04 3.12
C ALA A 195 -16.56 15.83 3.59
N VAL A 196 -17.70 15.17 3.83
CA VAL A 196 -18.89 15.82 4.43
C VAL A 196 -18.54 16.44 5.80
N SER A 197 -17.90 15.66 6.68
CA SER A 197 -17.41 16.15 7.98
C SER A 197 -16.37 17.26 7.84
N ALA A 198 -15.45 17.16 6.87
CA ALA A 198 -14.47 18.21 6.58
C ALA A 198 -15.13 19.52 6.11
N SER A 199 -16.13 19.42 5.23
CA SER A 199 -16.91 20.55 4.68
C SER A 199 -17.63 21.32 5.79
N ARG A 200 -18.38 20.62 6.66
CA ARG A 200 -19.03 21.20 7.86
C ARG A 200 -18.05 21.95 8.78
N ASN A 201 -16.76 21.58 8.76
CA ASN A 201 -15.69 22.17 9.57
C ASN A 201 -14.81 23.19 8.81
N GLY A 202 -15.13 23.55 7.56
CA GLY A 202 -14.32 24.45 6.73
C GLY A 202 -12.91 23.92 6.42
N ARG A 203 -12.72 22.59 6.44
CA ARG A 203 -11.44 21.90 6.21
C ARG A 203 -11.33 21.41 4.77
N CYS A 204 -10.11 21.11 4.34
CA CYS A 204 -9.89 20.46 3.05
C CYS A 204 -10.58 19.10 2.99
N LEU A 205 -11.28 18.86 1.88
CA LEU A 205 -12.06 17.66 1.61
C LEU A 205 -11.17 16.43 1.30
N LEU A 206 -9.88 16.66 1.05
CA LEU A 206 -8.85 15.64 0.88
C LEU A 206 -8.01 15.48 2.15
N PHE A 207 -7.47 14.28 2.36
CA PHE A 207 -6.68 13.96 3.55
C PHE A 207 -5.31 14.68 3.56
N GLN A 208 -5.25 15.89 4.12
CA GLN A 208 -4.01 16.66 4.32
C GLN A 208 -3.12 16.09 5.44
N GLU A 209 -2.59 14.88 5.19
CA GLU A 209 -1.83 14.10 6.16
C GLU A 209 -0.84 13.14 5.49
N LEU A 210 0.31 12.96 6.15
CA LEU A 210 1.32 11.94 5.87
C LEU A 210 1.42 11.01 7.09
N TRP A 211 1.01 9.77 6.90
CA TRP A 211 1.16 8.69 7.88
C TRP A 211 2.40 7.85 7.62
N SER A 212 2.99 7.27 8.67
CA SER A 212 3.97 6.18 8.57
C SER A 212 3.51 4.94 9.33
N PHE A 213 3.78 3.74 8.80
CA PHE A 213 3.56 2.44 9.41
C PHE A 213 4.91 1.77 9.61
N ASN A 214 5.30 1.55 10.87
CA ASN A 214 6.56 0.90 11.19
C ASN A 214 6.44 -0.63 11.07
N PHE A 215 7.26 -1.27 10.24
CA PHE A 215 7.17 -2.71 9.97
C PHE A 215 7.49 -3.59 11.19
N ALA A 216 8.34 -3.11 12.11
CA ALA A 216 8.80 -3.89 13.25
C ALA A 216 7.82 -3.87 14.43
N THR A 217 7.17 -2.73 14.69
CA THR A 217 6.09 -2.65 15.70
C THR A 217 4.71 -2.95 15.14
N ARG A 218 4.52 -2.89 13.82
CA ARG A 218 3.22 -3.02 13.12
C ARG A 218 2.22 -1.96 13.59
N THR A 219 2.67 -0.72 13.71
CA THR A 219 1.86 0.42 14.18
C THR A 219 1.99 1.61 13.25
N TRP A 220 0.87 2.31 13.04
CA TRP A 220 0.82 3.60 12.37
C TRP A 220 1.26 4.76 13.29
N LYS A 221 1.60 5.89 12.67
CA LYS A 221 1.90 7.17 13.31
C LYS A 221 1.63 8.29 12.30
N LEU A 222 0.92 9.33 12.70
CA LEU A 222 0.85 10.57 11.92
C LEU A 222 2.23 11.24 11.99
N GLU A 223 2.85 11.51 10.83
CA GLU A 223 4.12 12.24 10.73
C GLU A 223 3.85 13.73 10.57
N LEU A 224 3.07 14.08 9.54
CA LEU A 224 2.81 15.46 9.12
C LEU A 224 1.32 15.65 8.83
N ASN A 225 0.78 16.83 9.12
CA ASN A 225 -0.56 17.28 8.73
C ASN A 225 -0.61 18.81 8.63
N ALA A 226 -1.76 19.38 8.26
CA ALA A 226 -1.93 20.84 8.15
C ALA A 226 -1.55 21.60 9.44
N ASP A 227 -1.85 21.04 10.62
CA ASP A 227 -1.57 21.68 11.92
C ASP A 227 -0.07 21.80 12.22
N ASN A 228 0.74 20.84 11.76
CA ASN A 228 2.16 20.73 12.11
C ASN A 228 3.14 21.03 10.95
N ALA A 229 2.64 21.17 9.71
CA ALA A 229 3.44 21.45 8.52
C ALA A 229 2.70 22.41 7.57
N SER A 230 3.05 23.70 7.64
CA SER A 230 2.36 24.80 6.93
C SER A 230 2.36 24.75 5.40
N ASN A 231 3.12 23.83 4.79
CA ASN A 231 3.24 23.68 3.34
C ASN A 231 2.65 22.34 2.84
N MET A 232 1.74 21.71 3.60
CA MET A 232 0.97 20.57 3.08
C MET A 232 0.17 21.02 1.84
N PRO A 233 0.29 20.33 0.69
CA PRO A 233 -0.54 20.61 -0.48
C PRO A 233 -2.01 20.26 -0.23
N VAL A 234 -2.90 20.84 -1.03
CA VAL A 234 -4.34 20.52 -1.00
C VAL A 234 -4.70 19.47 -2.05
N GLU A 235 -3.88 19.36 -3.10
CA GLU A 235 -4.07 18.58 -4.32
C GLU A 235 -3.64 17.12 -4.15
N LEU A 236 -4.14 16.50 -3.08
CA LEU A 236 -3.67 15.24 -2.52
C LEU A 236 -4.40 13.99 -3.02
N ALA A 237 -5.28 14.12 -4.01
CA ALA A 237 -5.83 12.99 -4.75
C ALA A 237 -5.02 12.81 -6.04
N SER A 238 -4.80 11.55 -6.43
CA SER A 238 -4.18 11.21 -7.71
C SER A 238 -2.75 11.75 -7.91
N ASN A 239 -2.07 12.17 -6.85
CA ASN A 239 -0.69 12.63 -6.92
C ASN A 239 0.29 11.50 -7.27
N ALA A 240 1.53 11.88 -7.55
CA ALA A 240 2.65 10.96 -7.65
C ALA A 240 3.55 11.09 -6.41
N LEU A 241 4.17 9.99 -5.98
CA LEU A 241 5.01 9.94 -4.77
C LEU A 241 6.20 9.00 -4.99
N THR A 242 7.39 9.45 -4.61
CA THR A 242 8.63 8.67 -4.66
C THR A 242 9.49 8.92 -3.42
N ILE A 243 10.52 8.11 -3.22
CA ILE A 243 11.46 8.23 -2.09
C ILE A 243 12.90 8.09 -2.61
N HIS A 244 13.77 8.99 -2.17
CA HIS A 244 15.19 8.98 -2.52
C HIS A 244 16.01 9.42 -1.30
N ASN A 245 16.99 8.60 -0.89
CA ASN A 245 17.82 8.85 0.29
C ASN A 245 17.02 9.18 1.57
N ASN A 246 15.92 8.44 1.82
CA ASN A 246 14.93 8.65 2.89
C ASN A 246 14.15 9.99 2.85
N VAL A 247 14.32 10.79 1.80
CA VAL A 247 13.49 11.98 1.54
C VAL A 247 12.35 11.60 0.62
N LEU A 248 11.11 11.92 1.00
CA LEU A 248 9.93 11.69 0.16
C LEU A 248 9.70 12.90 -0.72
N ILE A 249 9.33 12.67 -1.98
CA ILE A 249 9.05 13.70 -2.98
C ILE A 249 7.72 13.39 -3.64
N SER A 250 6.76 14.32 -3.61
CA SER A 250 5.53 14.24 -4.42
C SER A 250 5.53 15.27 -5.54
N HIS A 251 4.74 14.99 -6.58
CA HIS A 251 4.50 15.90 -7.69
C HIS A 251 3.08 15.72 -8.25
N GLY A 252 2.47 16.84 -8.64
CA GLY A 252 1.13 16.89 -9.23
C GLY A 252 0.04 16.33 -8.33
N GLY A 253 -1.12 16.09 -8.92
CA GLY A 253 -2.34 15.71 -8.19
C GLY A 253 -3.45 16.75 -8.35
N THR A 254 -4.60 16.45 -7.77
CA THR A 254 -5.80 17.29 -7.84
C THR A 254 -6.49 17.42 -6.48
N GLY A 255 -7.19 18.53 -6.27
CA GLY A 255 -8.06 18.81 -5.13
C GLY A 255 -9.42 18.11 -5.24
N TYR A 256 -10.45 18.72 -4.65
CA TYR A 256 -11.85 18.35 -4.86
C TYR A 256 -12.67 19.63 -5.10
N PRO A 257 -13.57 19.68 -6.11
CA PRO A 257 -13.85 18.65 -7.11
C PRO A 257 -12.62 18.27 -7.96
N PHE A 258 -12.63 17.05 -8.50
CA PHE A 258 -11.49 16.50 -9.23
C PHE A 258 -11.34 17.20 -10.59
N GLY A 259 -10.10 17.46 -11.01
CA GLY A 259 -9.79 18.20 -12.24
C GLY A 259 -9.81 19.72 -12.08
N GLU A 260 -10.77 20.30 -11.35
CA GLU A 260 -10.89 21.76 -11.20
C GLU A 260 -9.64 22.44 -10.63
N SER A 261 -9.02 21.81 -9.62
CA SER A 261 -7.79 22.29 -9.00
C SER A 261 -6.71 21.25 -9.18
N CYS A 262 -5.85 21.43 -10.18
CA CYS A 262 -4.68 20.58 -10.45
C CYS A 262 -3.39 21.28 -10.04
N SER A 263 -2.34 20.51 -9.75
CA SER A 263 -1.01 21.03 -9.41
C SER A 263 0.09 20.58 -10.39
N ASN A 264 1.15 21.38 -10.51
CA ASN A 264 2.46 20.99 -11.08
C ASN A 264 3.63 21.22 -10.10
N ASP A 265 3.34 21.58 -8.85
CA ASP A 265 4.38 21.78 -7.82
C ASP A 265 5.10 20.45 -7.48
N CYS A 266 6.24 20.58 -6.81
CA CYS A 266 6.94 19.47 -6.17
C CYS A 266 7.08 19.73 -4.66
N TYR A 267 6.76 18.75 -3.84
CA TYR A 267 6.83 18.85 -2.38
C TYR A 267 7.80 17.82 -1.81
N VAL A 268 8.68 18.28 -0.93
CA VAL A 268 9.66 17.49 -0.19
C VAL A 268 9.15 17.30 1.24
N TYR A 269 8.97 16.06 1.67
CA TYR A 269 8.54 15.73 3.03
C TYR A 269 9.70 15.12 3.81
N ARG A 270 9.98 15.68 4.99
CA ARG A 270 10.95 15.16 5.95
C ARG A 270 10.22 14.74 7.22
N THR A 271 10.55 13.57 7.76
CA THR A 271 9.80 12.95 8.87
C THR A 271 10.72 12.63 10.05
N ALA A 272 10.17 12.68 11.27
CA ALA A 272 10.91 12.28 12.46
C ALA A 272 11.32 10.79 12.41
N SER A 273 10.49 9.95 11.80
CA SER A 273 10.76 8.51 11.64
C SER A 273 11.86 8.20 10.61
N ALA A 274 12.20 9.14 9.73
CA ALA A 274 13.41 9.12 8.91
C ALA A 274 14.66 9.72 9.61
N GLY A 275 14.52 10.23 10.84
CA GLY A 275 15.60 10.87 11.60
C GLY A 275 15.86 12.34 11.24
N ALA A 276 14.95 12.98 10.50
CA ALA A 276 15.06 14.38 10.09
C ALA A 276 14.15 15.30 10.92
N THR A 277 14.42 16.61 10.89
CA THR A 277 13.46 17.63 11.36
C THR A 277 12.17 17.51 10.54
N PRO A 278 11.00 17.33 11.19
CA PRO A 278 9.72 17.22 10.48
C PRO A 278 9.39 18.49 9.68
N GLY A 279 8.76 18.32 8.53
CA GLY A 279 8.16 19.42 7.77
C GLY A 279 7.99 19.11 6.29
N VAL A 280 7.29 20.01 5.60
CA VAL A 280 7.12 20.01 4.15
C VAL A 280 7.74 21.27 3.55
N GLU A 281 8.44 21.10 2.44
CA GLU A 281 9.04 22.16 1.64
C GLU A 281 8.51 22.08 0.21
N ARG A 282 7.83 23.12 -0.27
CA ARG A 282 7.52 23.25 -1.70
C ARG A 282 8.78 23.70 -2.43
N LEU A 283 9.23 22.93 -3.42
CA LEU A 283 10.42 23.26 -4.18
C LEU A 283 10.20 24.53 -5.00
N LYS A 284 11.19 25.41 -5.01
CA LYS A 284 11.22 26.56 -5.91
C LYS A 284 11.81 26.11 -7.24
N VAL A 285 10.98 26.06 -8.26
CA VAL A 285 11.31 25.57 -9.60
C VAL A 285 11.00 26.61 -10.67
N GLN A 286 11.65 26.48 -11.83
CA GLN A 286 11.54 27.39 -12.97
C GLN A 286 11.79 26.63 -14.28
N GLY A 287 11.69 27.30 -15.43
CA GLY A 287 11.88 26.68 -16.75
C GLY A 287 10.58 26.15 -17.35
N ASP A 288 10.67 25.09 -18.13
CA ASP A 288 9.54 24.52 -18.88
C ASP A 288 8.71 23.60 -17.98
N LEU A 289 7.98 24.18 -17.03
CA LEU A 289 7.13 23.44 -16.10
C LEU A 289 6.09 22.61 -16.88
N PRO A 290 5.79 21.36 -16.46
CA PRO A 290 4.64 20.62 -16.98
C PRO A 290 3.34 21.35 -16.64
N THR A 291 2.31 21.17 -17.47
CA THR A 291 0.94 21.61 -17.17
C THR A 291 0.48 21.02 -15.83
N ALA A 292 -0.28 21.79 -15.05
CA ALA A 292 -0.88 21.33 -13.80
C ALA A 292 -1.84 20.15 -14.08
N GLN A 293 -1.56 18.98 -13.49
CA GLN A 293 -2.20 17.73 -13.87
C GLN A 293 -2.16 16.67 -12.75
N TYR A 294 -2.96 15.63 -12.89
CA TYR A 294 -3.04 14.52 -11.95
C TYR A 294 -2.87 13.14 -12.60
N GLY A 295 -2.50 12.18 -11.75
CA GLY A 295 -2.06 10.83 -12.14
C GLY A 295 -0.77 10.72 -12.97
N PRO A 296 0.24 11.62 -12.90
CA PRO A 296 1.50 11.39 -13.60
C PRO A 296 2.24 10.18 -13.01
N GLY A 297 2.97 9.46 -13.86
CA GLY A 297 4.02 8.54 -13.41
C GLY A 297 5.31 9.31 -13.15
N ILE A 298 6.06 8.99 -12.09
CA ILE A 298 7.35 9.65 -11.79
C ILE A 298 8.49 8.67 -11.54
N VAL A 299 9.68 9.01 -12.03
CA VAL A 299 10.91 8.19 -11.92
C VAL A 299 12.10 9.10 -11.65
N ILE A 300 12.98 8.70 -10.72
CA ILE A 300 14.25 9.40 -10.48
C ILE A 300 15.37 8.69 -11.24
N HIS A 301 16.09 9.43 -12.10
CA HIS A 301 17.29 8.97 -12.78
C HIS A 301 18.44 9.96 -12.60
N LYS A 302 19.56 9.50 -12.03
CA LYS A 302 20.75 10.31 -11.68
C LYS A 302 20.39 11.47 -10.75
N HIS A 303 20.17 12.67 -11.30
CA HIS A 303 19.80 13.90 -10.59
C HIS A 303 18.50 14.51 -11.14
N PHE A 304 17.79 13.80 -12.02
CA PHE A 304 16.53 14.23 -12.60
C PHE A 304 15.34 13.48 -12.00
N LEU A 305 14.25 14.19 -11.74
CA LEU A 305 12.91 13.62 -11.61
C LEU A 305 12.21 13.70 -12.96
N TYR A 306 11.98 12.57 -13.61
CA TYR A 306 11.15 12.47 -14.81
C TYR A 306 9.68 12.34 -14.42
N THR A 307 8.80 12.97 -15.20
CA THR A 307 7.34 12.81 -15.13
C THR A 307 6.82 12.35 -16.49
N ILE A 308 5.83 11.45 -16.49
CA ILE A 308 5.27 10.86 -17.71
C ILE A 308 3.74 10.77 -17.60
N GLY A 309 3.08 11.45 -18.54
CA GLY A 309 1.63 11.43 -18.72
C GLY A 309 0.82 11.95 -17.54
N GLY A 310 -0.49 11.72 -17.58
CA GLY A 310 -1.47 12.25 -16.63
C GLY A 310 -2.67 12.87 -17.34
N THR A 311 -3.47 13.63 -16.60
CA THR A 311 -4.62 14.36 -17.14
C THR A 311 -4.88 15.69 -16.44
N THR A 312 -5.45 16.65 -17.17
CA THR A 312 -6.00 17.91 -16.64
C THR A 312 -7.45 17.77 -16.16
N GLY A 313 -8.06 16.60 -16.32
CA GLY A 313 -9.51 16.37 -16.20
C GLY A 313 -10.25 16.51 -17.53
N PHE A 314 -9.63 17.17 -18.52
CA PHE A 314 -10.18 17.38 -19.86
C PHE A 314 -9.31 16.70 -20.93
N ASP A 315 -8.00 16.93 -20.85
CA ASP A 315 -6.99 16.37 -21.76
C ASP A 315 -6.21 15.26 -21.07
N TYR A 316 -5.87 14.21 -21.82
CA TYR A 316 -4.98 13.14 -21.39
C TYR A 316 -3.65 13.25 -22.14
N THR A 317 -2.51 13.12 -21.45
CA THR A 317 -1.18 13.30 -22.05
C THR A 317 -0.26 12.08 -21.82
N CYS A 318 0.76 11.97 -22.66
CA CYS A 318 1.95 11.14 -22.49
C CYS A 318 3.23 11.95 -22.74
N ASP A 319 3.22 13.25 -22.42
CA ASP A 319 4.42 14.09 -22.47
C ASP A 319 5.46 13.65 -21.43
N VAL A 320 6.72 13.99 -21.69
CA VAL A 320 7.84 13.68 -20.81
C VAL A 320 8.60 14.95 -20.44
N TYR A 321 8.54 15.31 -19.16
CA TYR A 321 9.28 16.42 -18.57
C TYR A 321 10.30 15.89 -17.56
N ARG A 322 11.32 16.69 -17.26
CA ARG A 322 12.24 16.39 -16.16
C ARG A 322 12.66 17.63 -15.37
N LEU A 323 12.78 17.48 -14.06
CA LEU A 323 13.32 18.47 -13.13
C LEU A 323 14.76 18.10 -12.74
N ASP A 324 15.73 18.96 -13.01
CA ASP A 324 17.09 18.80 -12.47
C ASP A 324 17.15 19.31 -11.01
N PHE A 325 17.31 18.38 -10.06
CA PHE A 325 17.40 18.69 -8.64
C PHE A 325 18.62 19.56 -8.26
N ARG A 326 19.60 19.74 -9.16
CA ARG A 326 20.79 20.58 -8.92
C ARG A 326 20.56 22.06 -9.23
N THR A 327 19.59 22.36 -10.11
CA THR A 327 19.35 23.72 -10.64
C THR A 327 17.93 24.22 -10.34
N GLY A 328 16.98 23.33 -10.05
CA GLY A 328 15.56 23.68 -9.93
C GLY A 328 14.89 23.94 -11.28
N ILE A 329 15.53 23.58 -12.39
CA ILE A 329 15.03 23.82 -13.75
C ILE A 329 14.26 22.59 -14.25
N TRP A 330 13.01 22.81 -14.65
CA TRP A 330 12.25 21.91 -15.51
C TRP A 330 12.67 22.09 -16.97
N GLU A 331 12.79 20.98 -17.67
CA GLU A 331 12.98 20.88 -19.11
C GLU A 331 11.86 20.00 -19.68
N ASN A 332 11.23 20.42 -20.78
CA ASN A 332 10.50 19.47 -21.60
C ASN A 332 11.51 18.59 -22.36
N VAL A 333 11.29 17.27 -22.34
CA VAL A 333 12.17 16.28 -23.00
C VAL A 333 11.44 15.57 -24.15
N TYR A 334 10.10 15.56 -24.10
CA TYR A 334 9.23 15.13 -25.19
C TYR A 334 7.84 15.76 -25.08
N ILE A 335 7.25 16.14 -26.21
CA ILE A 335 5.80 16.37 -26.37
C ILE A 335 5.27 15.30 -27.31
N SER A 336 4.29 14.53 -26.84
CA SER A 336 3.66 13.43 -27.56
C SER A 336 2.47 13.96 -28.36
N ARG A 337 2.42 13.69 -29.67
CA ARG A 337 1.41 14.26 -30.60
C ARG A 337 0.44 13.19 -31.11
N PRO A 338 -0.89 13.41 -31.05
CA PRO A 338 -1.88 12.42 -31.51
C PRO A 338 -1.74 11.97 -32.98
N GLU A 339 -1.14 12.80 -33.84
CA GLU A 339 -0.93 12.51 -35.26
C GLU A 339 0.30 11.62 -35.52
N MET A 340 1.19 11.48 -34.54
CA MET A 340 2.41 10.68 -34.65
C MET A 340 2.14 9.25 -34.22
N ARG A 341 2.12 8.33 -35.19
CA ARG A 341 1.87 6.89 -34.97
C ARG A 341 2.80 6.22 -33.94
N ASP A 342 4.00 6.77 -33.75
CA ASP A 342 5.00 6.24 -32.83
C ASP A 342 4.98 6.94 -31.45
N ASP A 343 4.15 7.97 -31.26
CA ASP A 343 3.90 8.59 -29.95
C ASP A 343 2.76 7.81 -29.27
N PRO A 344 2.82 7.52 -27.95
CA PRO A 344 1.74 6.84 -27.25
C PRO A 344 0.59 7.79 -26.96
N GLU A 345 -0.64 7.31 -27.17
CA GLU A 345 -1.87 8.01 -26.75
C GLU A 345 -1.81 8.40 -25.27
N GLY A 346 -2.22 9.63 -24.97
CA GLY A 346 -2.22 10.17 -23.62
C GLY A 346 -3.13 9.41 -22.67
N ARG A 347 -2.73 9.29 -21.40
CA ARG A 347 -3.40 8.40 -20.45
C ARG A 347 -3.25 8.80 -18.99
N TYR A 348 -4.22 8.34 -18.21
CA TYR A 348 -4.35 8.50 -16.77
C TYR A 348 -4.47 7.12 -16.10
N ARG A 349 -3.98 7.01 -14.85
CA ARG A 349 -3.93 5.78 -14.04
C ARG A 349 -3.30 4.57 -14.75
N HIS A 350 -2.35 4.86 -15.65
CA HIS A 350 -1.19 4.01 -15.91
C HIS A 350 -0.30 3.94 -14.67
N GLU A 351 0.62 2.99 -14.68
CA GLU A 351 1.73 2.94 -13.72
C GLU A 351 3.06 2.82 -14.48
N VAL A 352 4.17 3.26 -13.86
CA VAL A 352 5.49 3.33 -14.52
C VAL A 352 6.53 2.43 -13.85
N VAL A 353 7.43 1.87 -14.66
CA VAL A 353 8.51 0.97 -14.20
C VAL A 353 9.78 1.27 -14.97
N TYR A 354 10.94 1.25 -14.31
CA TYR A 354 12.20 1.76 -14.87
C TYR A 354 13.35 0.73 -14.77
N ASP A 355 13.94 0.35 -15.91
CA ASP A 355 14.95 -0.72 -15.96
C ASP A 355 16.42 -0.29 -15.91
N GLY A 356 16.70 1.01 -15.94
CA GLY A 356 18.05 1.57 -16.09
C GLY A 356 18.23 2.38 -17.38
N LYS A 357 17.47 2.06 -18.44
CA LYS A 357 17.47 2.78 -19.73
C LYS A 357 16.07 3.26 -20.13
N HIS A 358 15.05 2.44 -19.89
CA HIS A 358 13.69 2.64 -20.36
C HIS A 358 12.72 2.85 -19.19
N ILE A 359 11.85 3.84 -19.29
CA ILE A 359 10.67 3.99 -18.43
C ILE A 359 9.46 3.41 -19.17
N PHE A 360 9.06 2.20 -18.80
CA PHE A 360 7.89 1.51 -19.31
C PHE A 360 6.62 2.11 -18.72
N VAL A 361 5.60 2.28 -19.55
CA VAL A 361 4.26 2.73 -19.16
C VAL A 361 3.30 1.56 -19.30
N LEU A 362 2.67 1.16 -18.20
CA LEU A 362 1.79 -0.01 -18.13
C LEU A 362 0.31 0.43 -18.06
N GLY A 363 -0.52 -0.10 -18.96
CA GLY A 363 -1.97 0.05 -18.97
C GLY A 363 -2.42 1.51 -18.93
N GLY A 364 -3.38 1.80 -18.04
CA GLY A 364 -4.03 3.10 -17.92
C GLY A 364 -5.15 3.28 -18.93
N GLY A 365 -5.69 4.50 -19.03
CA GLY A 365 -6.77 4.80 -19.96
C GLY A 365 -7.10 6.29 -20.02
N THR A 366 -8.13 6.58 -20.81
CA THR A 366 -8.86 7.86 -20.82
C THR A 366 -10.20 7.67 -20.10
N SER A 367 -11.15 8.59 -20.25
CA SER A 367 -12.56 8.39 -19.93
C SER A 367 -13.11 7.14 -20.64
N HIS A 368 -12.93 7.05 -21.97
CA HIS A 368 -13.58 6.08 -22.85
C HIS A 368 -12.73 4.86 -23.26
N SER A 369 -11.40 4.94 -23.15
CA SER A 369 -10.46 3.88 -23.56
C SER A 369 -9.68 3.32 -22.37
N VAL A 370 -9.33 2.03 -22.42
CA VAL A 370 -8.41 1.39 -21.47
C VAL A 370 -7.40 0.54 -22.22
N TYR A 371 -6.11 0.77 -21.96
CA TYR A 371 -5.01 0.20 -22.73
C TYR A 371 -4.62 -1.20 -22.26
N ASP A 372 -4.18 -2.03 -23.22
CA ASP A 372 -3.71 -3.39 -22.95
C ASP A 372 -2.28 -3.44 -22.37
N LEU A 373 -1.85 -4.66 -22.05
CA LEU A 373 -0.54 -4.99 -21.50
C LEU A 373 0.25 -5.95 -22.42
N GLN A 374 -0.23 -6.16 -23.65
CA GLN A 374 0.41 -6.95 -24.71
C GLN A 374 1.48 -6.14 -25.44
N ARG A 375 1.25 -4.85 -25.76
CA ARG A 375 2.26 -3.98 -26.39
C ARG A 375 2.43 -2.66 -25.63
N ILE A 376 3.49 -2.57 -24.85
CA ILE A 376 3.71 -1.46 -23.90
C ILE A 376 4.68 -0.41 -24.48
N PRO A 377 4.34 0.90 -24.43
CA PRO A 377 5.28 1.97 -24.75
C PRO A 377 6.30 2.15 -23.63
N ALA A 378 7.52 2.58 -23.99
CA ALA A 378 8.59 2.84 -23.06
C ALA A 378 9.47 4.01 -23.52
N TYR A 379 9.65 5.01 -22.66
CA TYR A 379 10.46 6.17 -22.97
C TYR A 379 11.95 5.86 -22.77
N ASN A 380 12.75 6.09 -23.80
CA ASN A 380 14.17 5.75 -23.85
C ASN A 380 15.03 6.96 -23.43
N LEU A 381 15.65 6.87 -22.24
CA LEU A 381 16.42 7.97 -21.63
C LEU A 381 17.78 8.27 -22.30
N GLU A 382 18.14 7.54 -23.35
CA GLU A 382 19.37 7.75 -24.12
C GLU A 382 19.11 8.48 -25.45
N SER A 383 18.03 8.13 -26.15
CA SER A 383 17.62 8.74 -27.42
C SER A 383 16.50 9.79 -27.28
N ASN A 384 15.92 9.95 -26.09
CA ASN A 384 14.78 10.83 -25.80
C ASN A 384 13.57 10.58 -26.74
N CYS A 385 13.26 9.32 -27.01
CA CYS A 385 12.14 8.91 -27.87
C CYS A 385 11.32 7.78 -27.25
N TRP A 386 10.14 7.54 -27.81
CA TRP A 386 9.32 6.38 -27.48
C TRP A 386 9.77 5.14 -28.25
N ASP A 387 10.01 4.05 -27.52
CA ASP A 387 10.11 2.70 -28.05
C ASP A 387 8.83 1.91 -27.68
N TYR A 388 8.50 0.86 -28.43
CA TYR A 388 7.43 -0.08 -28.08
C TYR A 388 7.98 -1.49 -27.89
N PHE A 389 7.45 -2.20 -26.88
CA PHE A 389 7.83 -3.58 -26.60
C PHE A 389 6.61 -4.47 -26.53
N ASP A 390 6.58 -5.50 -27.37
CA ASP A 390 5.65 -6.61 -27.21
C ASP A 390 6.03 -7.43 -25.97
N THR A 391 5.02 -7.83 -25.21
CA THR A 391 5.14 -8.76 -24.08
C THR A 391 4.68 -10.16 -24.50
N TYR A 392 4.92 -11.14 -23.64
CA TYR A 392 4.62 -12.54 -23.90
C TYR A 392 3.77 -13.11 -22.75
N PRO A 393 2.80 -14.00 -23.05
CA PRO A 393 1.84 -14.46 -22.06
C PRO A 393 2.43 -15.54 -21.15
N ASP A 394 1.82 -15.69 -19.98
CA ASP A 394 1.98 -16.88 -19.16
C ASP A 394 1.17 -18.04 -19.76
N ARG A 395 1.85 -18.90 -20.51
CA ARG A 395 1.25 -20.08 -21.15
C ARG A 395 0.65 -21.10 -20.17
N ARG A 396 0.85 -20.92 -18.85
CA ARG A 396 0.26 -21.78 -17.80
C ARG A 396 -1.13 -21.31 -17.39
N SER A 397 -1.43 -20.02 -17.54
CA SER A 397 -2.74 -19.43 -17.25
C SER A 397 -3.45 -18.99 -18.53
N ALA A 398 -3.13 -19.60 -19.66
CA ALA A 398 -3.81 -19.37 -20.92
C ALA A 398 -4.91 -20.41 -21.10
N ASP A 399 -6.16 -19.96 -21.08
CA ASP A 399 -7.35 -20.76 -21.34
C ASP A 399 -7.96 -20.32 -22.68
N MET A 400 -7.93 -21.22 -23.66
CA MET A 400 -8.43 -20.94 -25.01
C MET A 400 -9.95 -21.05 -25.12
N GLU A 401 -10.62 -21.64 -24.14
CA GLU A 401 -12.08 -21.81 -24.11
C GLU A 401 -12.76 -20.58 -23.49
N ASP A 402 -12.18 -19.99 -22.42
CA ASP A 402 -12.58 -18.68 -21.85
C ASP A 402 -11.91 -17.47 -22.55
N GLY A 403 -11.02 -17.73 -23.51
CA GLY A 403 -10.29 -16.67 -24.23
C GLY A 403 -9.30 -15.86 -23.38
N ASP A 404 -8.87 -16.39 -22.22
CA ASP A 404 -7.68 -15.88 -21.53
C ASP A 404 -6.43 -16.30 -22.31
N ARG A 405 -5.81 -15.36 -23.01
CA ARG A 405 -4.60 -15.60 -23.80
C ARG A 405 -3.33 -15.72 -22.94
N GLY A 406 -3.45 -15.75 -21.61
CA GLY A 406 -2.35 -15.76 -20.64
C GLY A 406 -1.78 -14.37 -20.35
N TYR A 407 -2.59 -13.32 -20.50
CA TYR A 407 -2.20 -11.93 -20.23
C TYR A 407 -3.10 -11.31 -19.15
N PRO A 408 -2.59 -10.37 -18.34
CA PRO A 408 -3.47 -9.51 -17.55
C PRO A 408 -4.38 -8.72 -18.51
N LYS A 409 -5.70 -8.85 -18.33
CA LYS A 409 -6.72 -8.12 -19.12
C LYS A 409 -6.48 -6.58 -19.01
N PRO A 410 -6.82 -5.79 -20.05
CA PRO A 410 -6.63 -4.33 -20.07
C PRO A 410 -7.17 -3.63 -18.81
N ARG A 411 -6.45 -2.65 -18.27
CA ARG A 411 -6.82 -2.06 -16.98
C ARG A 411 -6.28 -0.66 -16.71
N LYS A 412 -7.11 0.15 -16.03
CA LYS A 412 -6.75 1.39 -15.34
C LYS A 412 -6.99 1.25 -13.82
N CYS A 413 -6.46 2.20 -13.04
CA CYS A 413 -6.68 2.31 -11.59
C CYS A 413 -6.15 1.11 -10.75
N PHE A 414 -5.25 0.31 -11.30
CA PHE A 414 -4.48 -0.72 -10.61
C PHE A 414 -3.26 -0.11 -9.90
N SER A 415 -2.54 -0.89 -9.09
CA SER A 415 -1.22 -0.50 -8.57
C SER A 415 -0.10 -1.36 -9.15
N CYS A 416 1.06 -0.75 -9.38
CA CYS A 416 2.30 -1.46 -9.72
C CYS A 416 3.37 -1.27 -8.65
N VAL A 417 4.24 -2.28 -8.48
CA VAL A 417 5.50 -2.14 -7.73
C VAL A 417 6.66 -2.74 -8.50
N GLN A 418 7.82 -2.10 -8.41
CA GLN A 418 9.07 -2.58 -9.01
C GLN A 418 9.89 -3.38 -8.00
N HIS A 419 10.39 -4.55 -8.42
CA HIS A 419 11.35 -5.36 -7.66
C HIS A 419 12.59 -5.65 -8.50
N GLN A 420 13.77 -5.59 -7.90
CA GLN A 420 14.98 -6.19 -8.50
C GLN A 420 15.21 -7.56 -7.89
N SER A 421 15.07 -8.59 -8.72
CA SER A 421 15.29 -9.97 -8.37
C SER A 421 16.79 -10.32 -8.23
N SER A 422 17.10 -11.48 -7.66
CA SER A 422 18.47 -11.85 -7.24
C SER A 422 19.47 -12.08 -8.38
N ASN A 423 19.03 -12.21 -9.63
CA ASN A 423 19.90 -12.24 -10.82
C ASN A 423 20.16 -10.84 -11.41
N GLY A 424 19.56 -9.80 -10.84
CA GLY A 424 19.62 -8.41 -11.32
C GLY A 424 18.45 -7.99 -12.22
N ASP A 425 17.55 -8.91 -12.61
CA ASP A 425 16.41 -8.58 -13.45
C ASP A 425 15.38 -7.73 -12.70
N ILE A 426 14.88 -6.70 -13.39
CA ILE A 426 13.77 -5.87 -12.93
C ILE A 426 12.45 -6.53 -13.28
N GLU A 427 11.58 -6.64 -12.29
CA GLU A 427 10.26 -7.26 -12.38
C GLU A 427 9.19 -6.29 -11.88
N ALA A 428 8.15 -6.07 -12.69
CA ALA A 428 6.98 -5.30 -12.35
C ALA A 428 5.90 -6.23 -11.80
N PHE A 429 5.36 -5.97 -10.60
CA PHE A 429 4.21 -6.67 -10.06
C PHE A 429 3.00 -5.74 -10.09
N ILE A 430 1.91 -6.16 -10.75
CA ILE A 430 0.65 -5.42 -10.81
C ILE A 430 -0.44 -6.16 -10.03
N THR A 431 -1.39 -5.41 -9.47
CA THR A 431 -2.50 -5.95 -8.68
C THR A 431 -3.78 -5.14 -8.88
N GLY A 432 -4.91 -5.84 -9.05
CA GLY A 432 -6.25 -5.24 -9.17
C GLY A 432 -6.45 -4.28 -10.34
N GLY A 433 -7.31 -3.26 -10.15
CA GLY A 433 -7.77 -2.30 -11.16
C GLY A 433 -9.15 -2.60 -11.72
N LEU A 434 -9.53 -1.91 -12.80
CA LEU A 434 -10.78 -2.12 -13.54
C LEU A 434 -10.60 -1.95 -15.05
N GLN A 435 -11.50 -2.54 -15.86
CA GLN A 435 -11.42 -2.53 -17.33
C GLN A 435 -12.07 -1.29 -17.98
N GLY A 436 -12.82 -0.48 -17.21
CA GLY A 436 -13.46 0.75 -17.70
C GLY A 436 -14.88 0.55 -18.28
N ASP A 437 -15.40 -0.66 -18.20
CA ASP A 437 -16.75 -1.11 -18.58
C ASP A 437 -17.75 -1.07 -17.41
N PHE A 438 -17.40 -0.37 -16.32
CA PHE A 438 -18.15 -0.24 -15.07
C PHE A 438 -18.56 -1.57 -14.38
N SER A 439 -18.04 -2.70 -14.84
CA SER A 439 -18.50 -4.05 -14.43
C SER A 439 -17.35 -5.04 -14.20
N THR A 440 -16.23 -4.91 -14.92
CA THR A 440 -15.06 -5.78 -14.75
C THR A 440 -14.05 -5.13 -13.79
N TYR A 441 -14.02 -5.65 -12.56
CA TYR A 441 -13.07 -5.27 -11.50
C TYR A 441 -12.13 -6.43 -11.19
N PHE A 442 -10.84 -6.14 -11.02
CA PHE A 442 -9.81 -7.16 -10.85
C PHE A 442 -9.36 -7.34 -9.40
N SER A 443 -9.08 -8.59 -9.03
CA SER A 443 -8.45 -9.01 -7.77
C SER A 443 -7.10 -9.73 -7.96
N ASP A 444 -6.75 -10.04 -9.22
CA ASP A 444 -5.58 -10.82 -9.61
C ASP A 444 -4.25 -10.10 -9.37
N ILE A 445 -3.17 -10.89 -9.29
CA ILE A 445 -1.80 -10.44 -9.14
C ILE A 445 -0.95 -11.05 -10.26
N TRP A 446 -0.21 -10.21 -10.99
CA TRP A 446 0.64 -10.60 -12.11
C TRP A 446 2.05 -10.02 -11.98
N LYS A 447 3.02 -10.67 -12.61
CA LYS A 447 4.42 -10.23 -12.68
C LYS A 447 4.93 -10.20 -14.11
N LEU A 448 5.47 -9.07 -14.56
CA LEU A 448 6.22 -8.92 -15.82
C LEU A 448 7.73 -8.86 -15.53
N ASN A 449 8.50 -9.80 -16.07
CA ASN A 449 9.96 -9.72 -16.05
C ASN A 449 10.46 -8.87 -17.24
N LEU A 450 11.07 -7.70 -16.96
CA LEU A 450 11.38 -6.71 -18.00
C LEU A 450 12.53 -7.11 -18.95
N ARG A 451 13.37 -8.11 -18.61
CA ARG A 451 14.37 -8.64 -19.56
C ARG A 451 13.73 -9.54 -20.60
N SER A 452 12.90 -10.48 -20.15
CA SER A 452 12.27 -11.48 -21.02
C SER A 452 10.94 -11.03 -21.64
N LYS A 453 10.40 -9.88 -21.17
CA LYS A 453 9.05 -9.35 -21.46
C LYS A 453 7.92 -10.36 -21.21
N LYS A 454 8.14 -11.35 -20.32
CA LYS A 454 7.14 -12.39 -20.00
C LYS A 454 6.31 -12.02 -18.79
N TRP A 455 5.00 -12.13 -18.94
CA TRP A 455 4.04 -12.16 -17.86
C TRP A 455 4.03 -13.52 -17.14
N PHE A 456 3.69 -13.48 -15.85
CA PHE A 456 3.47 -14.63 -14.98
C PHE A 456 2.30 -14.33 -14.04
N ARG A 457 1.30 -15.20 -13.98
CA ARG A 457 0.19 -15.08 -13.02
C ARG A 457 0.61 -15.63 -11.66
N ILE A 458 0.26 -14.94 -10.57
CA ILE A 458 0.58 -15.39 -9.21
C ILE A 458 -0.61 -16.17 -8.64
N GLU A 459 -0.69 -17.45 -8.98
CA GLU A 459 -1.80 -18.35 -8.57
C GLU A 459 -1.93 -18.49 -7.03
N THR A 460 -0.85 -18.29 -6.28
CA THR A 460 -0.82 -18.46 -4.80
C THR A 460 -1.25 -17.22 -4.01
N ALA A 461 -1.52 -16.10 -4.67
CA ALA A 461 -1.98 -14.87 -4.03
C ALA A 461 -2.95 -14.08 -4.92
N THR A 462 -4.10 -13.74 -4.34
CA THR A 462 -5.09 -12.84 -4.92
C THR A 462 -5.51 -11.82 -3.86
N LEU A 463 -6.01 -10.66 -4.25
CA LEU A 463 -6.73 -9.76 -3.35
C LEU A 463 -8.03 -10.46 -2.89
N PRO A 464 -8.44 -10.36 -1.61
CA PRO A 464 -9.64 -11.06 -1.13
C PRO A 464 -10.95 -10.65 -1.83
N ARG A 465 -10.97 -9.42 -2.39
CA ARG A 465 -12.04 -8.86 -3.23
C ARG A 465 -11.40 -7.93 -4.29
N PRO A 466 -12.10 -7.62 -5.40
CA PRO A 466 -11.60 -6.69 -6.40
C PRO A 466 -11.38 -5.27 -5.83
N LEU A 467 -10.32 -4.61 -6.27
CA LEU A 467 -9.84 -3.37 -5.66
C LEU A 467 -9.22 -2.42 -6.68
N TYR A 468 -9.62 -1.14 -6.66
CA TYR A 468 -9.10 -0.10 -7.57
C TYR A 468 -8.91 1.23 -6.85
N PHE A 469 -8.11 2.14 -7.42
CA PHE A 469 -7.63 3.38 -6.75
C PHE A 469 -6.96 3.14 -5.38
N HIS A 470 -6.53 1.90 -5.11
CA HIS A 470 -5.61 1.56 -4.03
C HIS A 470 -4.20 2.01 -4.40
N SER A 471 -3.26 1.87 -3.47
CA SER A 471 -1.84 2.07 -3.74
C SER A 471 -1.01 0.88 -3.24
N ALA A 472 0.12 0.62 -3.88
CA ALA A 472 1.06 -0.42 -3.47
C ALA A 472 2.50 0.11 -3.41
N ALA A 473 3.34 -0.47 -2.56
CA ALA A 473 4.77 -0.16 -2.47
C ALA A 473 5.64 -1.38 -2.21
N HIS A 474 6.85 -1.38 -2.77
CA HIS A 474 7.90 -2.37 -2.50
C HIS A 474 8.90 -1.82 -1.47
N SER A 475 9.13 -2.53 -0.38
CA SER A 475 10.23 -2.26 0.55
C SER A 475 11.51 -3.01 0.16
N ASP A 476 12.68 -2.39 0.36
CA ASP A 476 14.02 -2.86 -0.06
C ASP A 476 14.40 -4.31 0.29
N ASN A 477 13.67 -4.95 1.20
CA ASN A 477 13.84 -6.35 1.56
C ASN A 477 13.06 -7.34 0.67
N GLY A 478 12.36 -6.88 -0.37
CA GLY A 478 11.63 -7.73 -1.32
C GLY A 478 10.19 -8.02 -0.92
N CYS A 479 9.52 -7.04 -0.29
CA CYS A 479 8.14 -7.18 0.17
C CYS A 479 7.21 -6.12 -0.43
N MET A 480 6.08 -6.57 -0.95
CA MET A 480 4.98 -5.73 -1.42
C MET A 480 4.04 -5.42 -0.25
N TYR A 481 3.59 -4.19 -0.19
CA TYR A 481 2.47 -3.74 0.64
C TYR A 481 1.38 -3.17 -0.26
N VAL A 482 0.11 -3.40 0.08
CA VAL A 482 -1.07 -2.85 -0.62
C VAL A 482 -1.99 -2.20 0.41
N PHE A 483 -2.42 -0.96 0.17
CA PHE A 483 -3.25 -0.20 1.12
C PHE A 483 -4.39 0.55 0.41
N GLY A 484 -5.48 0.72 1.15
CA GLY A 484 -6.63 1.55 0.76
C GLY A 484 -7.35 1.08 -0.50
N GLY A 485 -7.90 2.04 -1.24
CA GLY A 485 -8.68 1.84 -2.46
C GLY A 485 -10.18 1.69 -2.23
N ILE A 486 -10.90 1.59 -3.35
CA ILE A 486 -12.32 1.25 -3.40
C ILE A 486 -12.42 -0.26 -3.64
N GLU A 487 -13.14 -0.95 -2.76
CA GLU A 487 -13.49 -2.36 -2.89
C GLU A 487 -14.83 -2.46 -3.61
N TYR A 488 -14.88 -3.24 -4.70
CA TYR A 488 -16.15 -3.48 -5.40
C TYR A 488 -16.97 -4.55 -4.68
N ASN A 489 -18.24 -4.25 -4.44
CA ASN A 489 -19.26 -5.14 -3.91
C ASN A 489 -20.60 -4.73 -4.56
N VAL A 490 -21.43 -5.71 -4.94
CA VAL A 490 -22.67 -5.50 -5.70
C VAL A 490 -23.68 -4.60 -4.96
N LYS A 491 -23.56 -4.48 -3.63
CA LYS A 491 -24.43 -3.63 -2.79
C LYS A 491 -23.91 -2.21 -2.51
N GLU A 492 -22.59 -1.98 -2.52
CA GLU A 492 -21.98 -0.71 -2.08
C GLU A 492 -20.50 -0.62 -2.47
N MET A 493 -20.01 0.57 -2.83
CA MET A 493 -18.58 0.80 -3.15
C MET A 493 -17.78 1.31 -1.95
N ARG A 494 -17.41 0.42 -1.01
CA ARG A 494 -16.66 0.83 0.20
C ARG A 494 -15.20 1.17 -0.12
N ARG A 495 -14.82 2.42 0.14
CA ARG A 495 -13.41 2.80 0.35
C ARG A 495 -12.88 2.08 1.60
N ARG A 496 -11.68 1.49 1.55
CA ARG A 496 -11.10 0.69 2.66
C ARG A 496 -9.88 1.36 3.32
N ASN A 497 -9.49 0.88 4.51
CA ASN A 497 -8.15 1.04 5.10
C ASN A 497 -7.52 -0.31 5.47
N VAL A 498 -7.70 -1.35 4.65
CA VAL A 498 -6.99 -2.62 4.90
C VAL A 498 -5.56 -2.51 4.34
N LEU A 499 -4.58 -2.89 5.17
CA LEU A 499 -3.19 -3.07 4.75
C LEU A 499 -2.92 -4.56 4.54
N TYR A 500 -2.41 -4.92 3.36
CA TYR A 500 -1.91 -6.26 3.05
C TYR A 500 -0.39 -6.25 2.84
N LYS A 501 0.25 -7.39 3.07
CA LYS A 501 1.68 -7.66 2.86
C LYS A 501 1.84 -8.94 2.03
N MET A 502 2.76 -8.96 1.07
CA MET A 502 3.19 -10.17 0.34
C MET A 502 4.71 -10.16 0.15
N TRP A 503 5.39 -11.24 0.54
CA TRP A 503 6.80 -11.44 0.19
C TRP A 503 6.92 -11.81 -1.30
N MET A 504 7.55 -10.97 -2.11
CA MET A 504 7.61 -11.10 -3.58
C MET A 504 8.68 -12.11 -4.04
N THR A 505 9.67 -12.33 -3.18
CA THR A 505 10.79 -13.24 -3.35
C THR A 505 11.16 -13.86 -2.01
N VAL A 506 12.11 -14.79 -1.98
CA VAL A 506 12.75 -15.23 -0.72
C VAL A 506 13.79 -14.19 -0.32
N PRO A 507 13.61 -13.45 0.79
CA PRO A 507 14.53 -12.40 1.19
C PRO A 507 15.78 -13.01 1.84
N LYS A 508 16.77 -12.17 2.15
CA LYS A 508 17.96 -12.59 2.92
C LYS A 508 17.52 -13.21 4.25
N LEU A 509 18.12 -14.33 4.66
CA LEU A 509 17.78 -15.06 5.89
C LEU A 509 17.65 -14.13 7.13
N SER A 510 18.50 -13.09 7.23
CA SER A 510 18.42 -12.12 8.32
C SER A 510 17.12 -11.29 8.35
N GLU A 511 16.50 -11.00 7.21
CA GLU A 511 15.18 -10.36 7.13
C GLU A 511 14.09 -11.34 7.60
N MET A 512 14.20 -12.62 7.24
CA MET A 512 13.29 -13.66 7.72
C MET A 512 13.36 -13.83 9.23
N CYS A 513 14.58 -13.87 9.79
CA CYS A 513 14.78 -13.88 11.24
C CYS A 513 14.22 -12.62 11.91
N TRP A 514 14.27 -11.45 11.26
CA TRP A 514 13.69 -10.22 11.79
C TRP A 514 12.16 -10.21 11.74
N ASP A 515 11.54 -10.71 10.67
CA ASP A 515 10.08 -10.88 10.54
C ASP A 515 9.56 -11.90 11.58
N ALA A 516 10.32 -12.96 11.85
CA ALA A 516 10.05 -13.92 12.93
C ALA A 516 10.22 -13.31 14.33
N ILE A 517 11.33 -12.60 14.60
CA ILE A 517 11.60 -11.94 15.89
C ILE A 517 10.50 -10.91 16.21
N THR A 518 10.06 -10.13 15.23
CA THR A 518 8.98 -9.14 15.41
C THR A 518 7.59 -9.79 15.45
N TYR A 519 7.38 -10.94 14.79
CA TYR A 519 6.16 -11.75 14.96
C TYR A 519 5.97 -12.27 16.39
N TYR A 520 7.04 -12.67 17.08
CA TYR A 520 6.96 -13.22 18.44
C TYR A 520 7.09 -12.17 19.56
N ASN A 521 7.56 -10.94 19.27
CA ASN A 521 7.89 -9.94 20.29
C ASN A 521 7.41 -8.53 19.88
N ASP A 522 6.15 -8.21 20.19
CA ASP A 522 5.54 -6.90 19.91
C ASP A 522 6.07 -5.74 20.79
N ASN A 523 6.90 -6.04 21.79
CA ASN A 523 7.36 -5.12 22.83
C ASN A 523 8.82 -4.64 22.66
N LEU A 524 9.47 -4.94 21.53
CA LEU A 524 10.88 -4.61 21.31
C LEU A 524 11.18 -3.10 21.34
N ASN A 525 10.19 -2.27 21.01
CA ASN A 525 10.24 -0.81 21.11
C ASN A 525 10.33 -0.25 22.55
N LEU A 526 10.06 -1.07 23.57
CA LEU A 526 10.15 -0.65 24.97
C LEU A 526 11.60 -0.64 25.49
N TYR A 527 12.51 -1.38 24.85
CA TYR A 527 13.91 -1.53 25.28
C TYR A 527 14.82 -0.49 24.64
N ASP A 528 15.88 -0.10 25.36
CA ASP A 528 16.86 0.85 24.83
C ASP A 528 17.80 0.19 23.80
N ARG A 529 18.48 1.01 23.00
CA ARG A 529 19.37 0.49 21.94
C ARG A 529 20.53 -0.32 22.50
N LYS A 530 21.06 0.02 23.68
CA LYS A 530 22.14 -0.72 24.36
C LYS A 530 21.67 -2.12 24.78
N THR A 531 20.43 -2.24 25.23
CA THR A 531 19.74 -3.45 25.68
C THR A 531 19.40 -4.36 24.50
N LEU A 532 18.89 -3.80 23.40
CA LEU A 532 18.64 -4.52 22.16
C LEU A 532 19.94 -5.08 21.55
N LEU A 533 21.00 -4.26 21.49
CA LEU A 533 22.33 -4.69 21.05
C LEU A 533 22.93 -5.75 21.97
N GLY A 534 22.80 -5.59 23.29
CA GLY A 534 23.25 -6.56 24.30
C GLY A 534 22.48 -7.89 24.26
N ALA A 535 21.24 -7.89 23.77
CA ALA A 535 20.46 -9.08 23.47
C ALA A 535 20.82 -9.74 22.11
N GLY A 536 21.86 -9.24 21.43
CA GLY A 536 22.34 -9.78 20.15
C GLY A 536 21.58 -9.30 18.91
N ILE A 537 20.61 -8.37 19.03
CA ILE A 537 19.89 -7.83 17.87
C ILE A 537 20.84 -6.89 17.10
N PRO A 538 21.15 -7.15 15.81
CA PRO A 538 22.07 -6.32 15.05
C PRO A 538 21.60 -4.88 14.92
N LYS A 539 22.55 -3.93 14.97
CA LYS A 539 22.32 -2.47 14.90
C LYS A 539 21.28 -2.08 13.82
N ARG A 540 21.47 -2.54 12.58
CA ARG A 540 20.58 -2.31 11.41
C ARG A 540 19.12 -2.77 11.53
N PHE A 541 18.79 -3.53 12.57
CA PHE A 541 17.43 -3.98 12.90
C PHE A 541 16.91 -3.26 14.14
N ALA A 542 17.74 -3.09 15.18
CA ALA A 542 17.43 -2.25 16.33
C ALA A 542 17.10 -0.80 15.92
N GLU A 543 17.74 -0.29 14.86
CA GLU A 543 17.46 1.03 14.27
C GLU A 543 16.12 1.12 13.53
N ARG A 544 15.51 -0.01 13.12
CA ARG A 544 14.18 -0.01 12.47
C ARG A 544 13.02 0.11 13.44
N LEU A 545 13.25 -0.12 14.73
CA LEU A 545 12.25 0.16 15.77
C LEU A 545 12.16 1.69 15.98
N PRO A 546 11.01 2.23 16.42
CA PRO A 546 10.93 3.63 16.83
C PRO A 546 12.02 4.02 17.84
N PRO A 547 12.47 5.29 17.89
CA PRO A 547 13.27 5.78 19.00
C PRO A 547 12.47 5.67 20.30
N GLN A 548 13.13 5.36 21.41
CA GLN A 548 12.45 5.32 22.70
C GLN A 548 11.90 6.70 23.06
N ARG A 549 10.60 6.77 23.37
CA ARG A 549 10.07 7.85 24.19
C ARG A 549 10.70 7.74 25.58
N ARG A 550 11.28 8.82 26.11
CA ARG A 550 11.62 8.90 27.55
C ARG A 550 10.34 8.57 28.34
N ARG A 551 10.46 7.83 29.44
CA ARG A 551 9.29 7.55 30.30
C ARG A 551 8.77 8.87 30.86
N ARG A 552 7.44 9.00 31.01
CA ARG A 552 6.77 10.16 31.64
C ARG A 552 7.17 10.43 33.11
N LEU A 553 8.12 9.67 33.66
CA LEU A 553 8.65 9.81 35.01
C LEU A 553 9.77 10.87 35.11
N ASP A 554 10.42 11.25 34.00
CA ASP A 554 11.52 12.24 33.97
C ASP A 554 11.03 13.71 33.87
N ILE A 555 9.80 14.02 34.31
CA ILE A 555 9.22 15.38 34.21
C ILE A 555 9.98 16.42 35.06
N ASN A 556 10.76 15.97 36.05
CA ASN A 556 11.49 16.85 36.99
C ASN A 556 12.91 17.24 36.55
N GLN A 557 13.27 17.09 35.27
CA GLN A 557 14.48 17.73 34.72
C GLN A 557 14.14 18.61 33.50
N PRO A 558 14.46 19.92 33.52
CA PRO A 558 14.25 20.79 32.38
C PRO A 558 15.17 20.39 31.22
N ASP A 559 14.64 20.48 30.00
CA ASP A 559 15.38 20.13 28.79
C ASP A 559 16.54 21.12 28.52
N PRO A 560 17.80 20.65 28.36
CA PRO A 560 18.93 21.53 28.05
C PRO A 560 18.75 22.40 26.80
N SER A 561 17.96 21.95 25.81
CA SER A 561 17.65 22.74 24.61
C SER A 561 16.86 24.02 24.92
N MET A 562 16.05 24.04 25.98
CA MET A 562 15.21 25.20 26.35
C MET A 562 15.95 26.30 27.12
N ILE A 563 17.19 26.04 27.58
CA ILE A 563 17.98 27.03 28.36
C ILE A 563 18.67 28.07 27.46
N ILE A 564 18.79 27.83 26.15
CA ILE A 564 19.55 28.68 25.21
C ILE A 564 18.68 29.81 24.58
N SER A 565 17.39 29.91 24.93
CA SER A 565 16.45 30.86 24.29
C SER A 565 16.20 32.18 25.04
N LEU A 566 16.91 32.48 26.14
CA LEU A 566 16.60 33.63 27.02
C LEU A 566 17.56 34.83 26.93
N TYR A 567 18.51 34.85 25.98
CA TYR A 567 19.47 35.95 25.82
C TYR A 567 19.58 36.51 24.39
N SER A 568 18.45 36.91 23.82
CA SER A 568 18.41 37.74 22.59
C SER A 568 17.31 38.81 22.68
N ASN A 569 17.68 40.03 23.09
CA ASN A 569 16.75 41.15 23.21
C ASN A 569 16.13 41.54 21.86
N PRO A 570 14.80 41.72 21.77
CA PRO A 570 14.13 42.09 20.52
C PRO A 570 14.46 43.54 20.13
N LYS A 571 15.22 43.73 19.04
CA LYS A 571 15.42 45.06 18.44
C LYS A 571 14.14 45.49 17.71
N ARG A 572 13.32 46.28 18.41
CA ARG A 572 12.12 46.96 17.93
C ARG A 572 12.36 47.64 16.57
N ALA A 573 11.72 47.13 15.51
CA ALA A 573 11.78 47.74 14.19
C ALA A 573 11.16 49.15 14.21
N ARG A 574 11.75 50.09 13.47
CA ARG A 574 11.12 51.38 13.15
C ARG A 574 10.48 51.30 11.77
N SER A 575 9.26 51.81 11.67
CA SER A 575 8.68 52.16 10.37
C SER A 575 9.39 53.40 9.81
N THR A 576 9.74 53.35 8.53
CA THR A 576 9.86 54.52 7.66
C THR A 576 9.53 54.08 6.23
N THR A 577 8.49 54.66 5.67
CA THR A 577 8.20 54.64 4.22
C THR A 577 9.25 55.44 3.44
N GLN A 578 9.75 54.87 2.36
CA GLN A 578 9.61 55.42 1.00
C GLN A 578 9.89 54.32 -0.04
#